data_AF-K9KCI5-F1
#
_entry.id   AF-K9KCI5-F1
#
_cell.length_a   1.000
_cell.length_b   1.000
_cell.length_c   1.000
_cell.angle_alpha   90.00
_cell.angle_beta   90.00
_cell.angle_gamma   90.00
#
_symmetry.space_group_name_H-M   'P 1'
#
loop_
_entity.id
_entity.type
_entity.pdbx_description
1 polymer ?
#
loop_
_entity_poly.entity_id
_entity_poly.type
_entity_poly.pdbx_seq_one_letter_code
_entity_poly.pdbx_strand_id
1 'polypeptide(L)'
;QLSSKYTHITLDNRTEYVRLAINYRLHEFDEQVAAVREGMARVVPVPLLSLFTGYELETMVCGSPDIPLHLLKSVATYKGIEPSASLIQWFWEVMESFSNTERSLFLRFVWGRTRLPRTIADFRGRDFVIQVLDKYNPPDHFLPESYTCFFLLKLPRYSCKQVLEEKLKYAIHFCKSIDTDDYARIALTGEPAADDSSDDSENEDVDSFASDSTQDYLTGH
;
A
#
# COMPACT_ATOMS: atom_id res chain seq x y z
N GLN A 1 25.81 23.08 -6.44
CA GLN A 1 26.43 24.21 -5.71
C GLN A 1 25.35 25.23 -5.38
N LEU A 2 25.24 25.63 -4.11
CA LEU A 2 24.33 26.70 -3.68
C LEU A 2 24.93 28.06 -4.09
N SER A 3 24.10 29.00 -4.55
CA SER A 3 24.55 30.35 -4.91
C SER A 3 24.87 31.14 -3.64
N SER A 4 26.09 31.66 -3.53
CA SER A 4 26.52 32.55 -2.44
C SER A 4 26.29 34.03 -2.76
N LYS A 5 25.63 34.32 -3.88
CA LYS A 5 25.48 35.68 -4.42
C LYS A 5 24.44 36.52 -3.67
N TYR A 6 23.42 35.88 -3.12
CA TYR A 6 22.31 36.54 -2.43
C TYR A 6 22.07 35.86 -1.08
N THR A 7 21.91 36.65 -0.02
CA THR A 7 21.57 36.16 1.33
C THR A 7 20.07 36.17 1.61
N HIS A 8 19.29 36.90 0.82
CA HIS A 8 17.83 36.99 0.94
C HIS A 8 17.14 36.85 -0.42
N ILE A 9 15.95 36.24 -0.41
CA ILE A 9 15.11 36.09 -1.60
C ILE A 9 14.33 37.39 -1.83
N THR A 10 14.37 37.90 -3.05
CA THR A 10 13.63 39.06 -3.54
C THR A 10 12.79 38.65 -4.76
N LEU A 11 11.86 39.52 -5.18
CA LEU A 11 11.08 39.27 -6.40
C LEU A 11 11.96 39.09 -7.64
N ASP A 12 13.10 39.78 -7.69
CA ASP A 12 14.02 39.74 -8.82
C ASP A 12 14.85 38.44 -8.87
N ASN A 13 15.20 37.87 -7.71
CA ASN A 13 16.07 36.68 -7.64
C ASN A 13 15.32 35.36 -7.39
N ARG A 14 14.00 35.39 -7.17
CA ARG A 14 13.19 34.20 -6.85
C ARG A 14 13.32 33.06 -7.86
N THR A 15 13.45 33.38 -9.15
CA THR A 15 13.56 32.37 -10.22
C THR A 15 14.89 31.62 -10.13
N GLU A 16 15.98 32.33 -9.80
CA GLU A 16 17.29 31.71 -9.56
C GLU A 16 17.23 30.79 -8.35
N TYR A 17 16.62 31.27 -7.26
CA TYR A 17 16.42 30.46 -6.06
C TYR A 17 15.66 29.16 -6.35
N VAL A 18 14.50 29.24 -7.02
CA VAL A 18 13.69 28.06 -7.36
C VAL A 18 14.50 27.06 -8.20
N ARG A 19 15.22 27.55 -9.23
CA ARG A 19 16.06 26.69 -10.07
C ARG A 19 17.15 25.98 -9.26
N LEU A 20 17.82 26.69 -8.37
CA LEU A 20 18.88 26.13 -7.52
C LEU A 20 18.34 25.17 -6.48
N ALA A 21 17.18 25.46 -5.89
CA ALA A 21 16.51 24.58 -4.93
C ALA A 21 16.11 23.26 -5.60
N ILE A 22 15.50 23.30 -6.78
CA ILE A 22 15.17 22.10 -7.58
C ILE A 22 16.45 21.33 -7.92
N ASN A 23 17.49 22.02 -8.40
CA ASN A 23 18.76 21.36 -8.72
C ASN A 23 19.35 20.68 -7.49
N TYR A 24 19.33 21.34 -6.32
CA TYR A 24 19.82 20.74 -5.09
C TYR A 24 19.01 19.49 -4.73
N ARG A 25 17.67 19.59 -4.72
CA ARG A 25 16.77 18.45 -4.41
C ARG A 25 16.98 17.25 -5.33
N LEU A 26 17.24 17.48 -6.63
CA LEU A 26 17.50 16.41 -7.59
C LEU A 26 18.83 15.68 -7.35
N HIS A 27 19.81 16.34 -6.74
CA HIS A 27 21.17 15.82 -6.56
C HIS A 27 21.51 15.48 -5.10
N GLU A 28 20.52 15.42 -4.20
CA GLU A 28 20.76 15.08 -2.78
C GLU A 28 21.30 13.66 -2.58
N PHE A 29 21.04 12.78 -3.55
CA PHE A 29 21.35 11.35 -3.47
C PHE A 29 22.20 10.86 -4.64
N ASP A 30 23.03 11.73 -5.23
CA ASP A 30 23.83 11.40 -6.43
C ASP A 30 24.72 10.17 -6.22
N GLU A 31 25.33 10.03 -5.04
CA GLU A 31 26.19 8.87 -4.73
C GLU A 31 25.39 7.56 -4.72
N GLN A 32 24.22 7.56 -4.08
CA GLN A 32 23.33 6.39 -4.01
C GLN A 32 22.75 6.07 -5.39
N VAL A 33 22.33 7.09 -6.15
CA VAL A 33 21.84 6.94 -7.52
C VAL A 33 22.93 6.39 -8.44
N ALA A 34 24.19 6.83 -8.29
CA ALA A 34 25.32 6.30 -9.03
C ALA A 34 25.56 4.82 -8.73
N ALA A 35 25.50 4.40 -7.46
CA ALA A 35 25.63 3.01 -7.06
C ALA A 35 24.50 2.12 -7.62
N VAL A 36 23.25 2.60 -7.57
CA VAL A 36 22.09 1.91 -8.17
C VAL A 36 22.27 1.79 -9.69
N ARG A 37 22.71 2.86 -10.36
CA ARG A 37 22.99 2.86 -11.79
C ARG A 37 24.09 1.86 -12.15
N GLU A 38 25.16 1.78 -11.38
CA GLU A 38 26.24 0.82 -11.60
C GLU A 38 25.74 -0.62 -11.46
N GLY A 39 24.99 -0.92 -10.39
CA GLY A 39 24.41 -2.24 -10.18
C GLY A 39 23.46 -2.66 -11.32
N MET A 40 22.59 -1.73 -11.74
CA MET A 40 21.68 -1.95 -12.87
C MET A 40 22.43 -2.17 -14.19
N ALA A 41 23.52 -1.42 -14.43
CA ALA A 41 24.35 -1.54 -15.63
C ALA A 41 25.04 -2.90 -15.79
N ARG A 42 25.20 -3.66 -14.70
CA ARG A 42 25.74 -5.04 -14.74
C ARG A 42 24.73 -6.06 -15.28
N VAL A 43 23.44 -5.73 -15.28
CA VAL A 43 22.36 -6.62 -15.71
C VAL A 43 21.76 -6.15 -17.04
N VAL A 44 21.56 -4.84 -17.20
CA VAL A 44 20.94 -4.23 -18.38
C VAL A 44 21.86 -3.14 -18.95
N PRO A 45 22.20 -3.17 -20.25
CA PRO A 45 23.00 -2.13 -20.87
C PRO A 45 22.37 -0.74 -20.72
N VAL A 46 23.11 0.21 -20.14
CA VAL A 46 22.65 1.59 -19.90
C VAL A 46 22.11 2.29 -21.16
N PRO A 47 22.68 2.14 -22.37
CA PRO A 47 22.14 2.78 -23.57
C PRO A 47 20.70 2.34 -23.92
N LEU A 48 20.29 1.14 -23.51
CA LEU A 48 18.90 0.70 -23.71
C LEU A 48 17.94 1.44 -22.77
N LEU A 49 18.39 1.77 -21.56
CA LEU A 49 17.56 2.51 -20.60
C LEU A 49 17.30 3.95 -21.07
N SER A 50 18.25 4.57 -21.78
CA SER A 50 18.04 5.90 -22.38
C SER A 50 17.03 5.93 -23.53
N LEU A 51 16.55 4.76 -24.00
CA LEU A 51 15.47 4.70 -24.98
C LEU A 51 14.08 4.95 -24.36
N PHE A 52 13.98 4.96 -23.03
CA PHE A 52 12.73 5.10 -22.30
C PHE A 52 12.71 6.39 -21.49
N THR A 53 11.52 6.98 -21.39
CA THR A 53 11.24 7.97 -20.34
C THR A 53 11.23 7.30 -18.97
N GLY A 54 11.39 8.09 -17.90
CA GLY A 54 11.30 7.58 -16.53
C GLY A 54 9.97 6.88 -16.25
N TYR A 55 8.86 7.42 -16.79
CA TYR A 55 7.53 6.84 -16.65
C TYR A 55 7.39 5.48 -17.37
N GLU A 56 7.93 5.34 -18.58
CA GLU A 56 7.89 4.07 -19.31
C GLU A 56 8.72 3.00 -18.59
N LEU A 57 9.90 3.37 -18.09
CA LEU A 57 10.75 2.47 -17.31
C LEU A 57 10.07 2.03 -16.02
N GLU A 58 9.48 2.97 -15.27
CA GLU A 58 8.68 2.66 -14.08
C GLU A 58 7.54 1.69 -14.42
N THR A 59 6.80 1.96 -15.50
CA THR A 59 5.68 1.10 -15.90
C THR A 59 6.16 -0.28 -16.35
N MET A 60 7.40 -0.43 -16.85
CA MET A 60 7.96 -1.74 -17.23
C MET A 60 8.35 -2.56 -16.00
N VAL A 61 8.93 -1.92 -15.00
CA VAL A 61 9.42 -2.58 -13.78
C VAL A 61 8.30 -2.82 -12.79
N CYS A 62 7.50 -1.79 -12.51
CA CYS A 62 6.47 -1.80 -11.49
C CYS A 62 5.11 -2.25 -12.02
N GLY A 63 4.90 -2.24 -13.33
CA GLY A 63 3.59 -2.47 -13.96
C GLY A 63 2.73 -1.19 -14.04
N SER A 64 1.51 -1.35 -14.55
CA SER A 64 0.58 -0.24 -14.76
C SER A 64 0.11 0.35 -13.42
N PRO A 65 0.13 1.69 -13.24
CA PRO A 65 -0.47 2.32 -12.07
C PRO A 65 -2.00 2.21 -12.08
N ASP A 66 -2.60 2.15 -13.26
CA ASP A 66 -4.02 1.86 -13.44
C ASP A 66 -4.27 0.35 -13.38
N ILE A 67 -5.40 -0.04 -12.78
CA ILE A 67 -5.78 -1.45 -12.60
C ILE A 67 -6.90 -1.79 -13.60
N PRO A 68 -6.53 -2.27 -14.81
CA PRO A 68 -7.51 -2.71 -15.79
C PRO A 68 -8.23 -3.98 -15.31
N LEU A 69 -9.50 -3.84 -14.93
CA LEU A 69 -10.29 -4.98 -14.46
C LEU A 69 -10.48 -6.06 -15.54
N HIS A 70 -10.50 -5.70 -16.82
CA HIS A 70 -10.59 -6.69 -17.90
C HIS A 70 -9.40 -7.65 -17.89
N LEU A 71 -8.19 -7.16 -17.59
CA LEU A 71 -6.99 -7.97 -17.50
C LEU A 71 -7.05 -8.89 -16.27
N LEU A 72 -7.44 -8.34 -15.11
CA LEU A 72 -7.62 -9.13 -13.90
C LEU A 72 -8.69 -10.22 -14.06
N LYS A 73 -9.81 -9.89 -14.72
CA LYS A 73 -10.88 -10.83 -15.09
C LYS A 73 -10.37 -11.94 -16.01
N SER A 74 -9.49 -11.62 -16.96
CA SER A 74 -8.98 -12.59 -17.95
C SER A 74 -8.11 -13.70 -17.33
N VAL A 75 -7.55 -13.45 -16.15
CA VAL A 75 -6.73 -14.42 -15.39
C VAL A 75 -7.47 -14.95 -14.15
N ALA A 76 -8.77 -14.66 -14.02
CA ALA A 76 -9.56 -15.07 -12.87
C ALA A 76 -10.06 -16.51 -13.01
N THR A 77 -9.91 -17.31 -11.96
CA THR A 77 -10.44 -18.67 -11.86
C THR A 77 -11.35 -18.79 -10.63
N TYR A 78 -12.37 -19.65 -10.73
CA TYR A 78 -13.43 -19.76 -9.73
C TYR A 78 -13.47 -21.17 -9.13
N LYS A 79 -13.53 -21.27 -7.80
CA LYS A 79 -13.60 -22.55 -7.07
C LYS A 79 -14.78 -22.56 -6.11
N GLY A 80 -15.56 -23.64 -6.12
CA GLY A 80 -16.75 -23.78 -5.26
C GLY A 80 -17.96 -22.93 -5.72
N ILE A 81 -17.88 -22.31 -6.89
CA ILE A 81 -18.94 -21.51 -7.48
C ILE A 81 -18.79 -21.43 -9.00
N GLU A 82 -19.92 -21.34 -9.70
CA GLU A 82 -19.94 -21.08 -11.14
C GLU A 82 -19.64 -19.61 -11.45
N PRO A 83 -18.90 -19.30 -12.54
CA PRO A 83 -18.61 -17.92 -12.94
C PRO A 83 -19.87 -17.07 -13.20
N SER A 84 -20.98 -17.71 -13.56
CA SER A 84 -22.27 -17.06 -13.81
C SER A 84 -23.08 -16.77 -12.54
N ALA A 85 -22.65 -17.24 -11.37
CA ALA A 85 -23.40 -17.06 -10.14
C ALA A 85 -23.48 -15.59 -9.72
N SER A 86 -24.60 -15.19 -9.10
CA SER A 86 -24.85 -13.80 -8.69
C SER A 86 -23.74 -13.22 -7.82
N LEU A 87 -23.16 -14.01 -6.91
CA LEU A 87 -22.06 -13.57 -6.05
C LEU A 87 -20.82 -13.13 -6.85
N ILE A 88 -20.49 -13.82 -7.94
CA ILE A 88 -19.36 -13.47 -8.81
C ILE A 88 -19.68 -12.22 -9.63
N GLN A 89 -20.91 -12.10 -10.13
CA GLN A 89 -21.36 -10.89 -10.82
C GLN A 89 -21.28 -9.67 -9.89
N TRP A 90 -21.80 -9.78 -8.67
CA TRP A 90 -21.72 -8.74 -7.65
C TRP A 90 -20.27 -8.36 -7.31
N PHE A 91 -19.38 -9.34 -7.16
CA PHE A 91 -17.96 -9.09 -6.91
C PHE A 91 -17.36 -8.18 -8.00
N TRP A 92 -17.60 -8.50 -9.28
CA TRP A 92 -17.05 -7.71 -10.37
C TRP A 92 -17.70 -6.33 -10.50
N GLU A 93 -19.01 -6.22 -10.25
CA GLU A 93 -19.69 -4.92 -10.20
C GLU A 93 -19.16 -4.03 -9.07
N VAL A 94 -18.83 -4.61 -7.91
CA VAL A 94 -18.20 -3.90 -6.79
C VAL A 94 -16.77 -3.48 -7.16
N MET A 95 -15.98 -4.36 -7.78
CA MET A 95 -14.65 -3.98 -8.29
C MET A 95 -14.72 -2.85 -9.32
N GLU A 96 -15.76 -2.83 -10.16
CA GLU A 96 -16.02 -1.75 -11.12
C GLU A 96 -16.39 -0.43 -10.44
N SER A 97 -17.14 -0.46 -9.33
CA SER A 97 -17.47 0.75 -8.57
C SER A 97 -16.29 1.31 -7.76
N PHE A 98 -15.27 0.50 -7.48
CA PHE A 98 -14.05 0.96 -6.79
C PHE A 98 -13.26 1.96 -7.62
N SER A 99 -12.74 2.98 -6.93
CA SER A 99 -11.69 3.87 -7.42
C SER A 99 -10.40 3.11 -7.72
N ASN A 100 -9.49 3.71 -8.50
CA ASN A 100 -8.19 3.07 -8.78
C ASN A 100 -7.38 2.84 -7.49
N THR A 101 -7.48 3.74 -6.51
CA THR A 101 -6.86 3.58 -5.18
C THR A 101 -7.41 2.36 -4.45
N GLU A 102 -8.74 2.18 -4.41
CA GLU A 102 -9.37 1.00 -3.79
C GLU A 102 -9.00 -0.28 -4.53
N ARG A 103 -8.93 -0.27 -5.87
CA ARG A 103 -8.44 -1.41 -6.65
C ARG A 103 -6.98 -1.74 -6.29
N SER A 104 -6.15 -0.74 -6.03
CA SER A 104 -4.75 -0.94 -5.64
C SER A 104 -4.64 -1.53 -4.23
N LEU A 105 -5.50 -1.08 -3.31
CA LEU A 105 -5.65 -1.68 -1.98
C LEU A 105 -6.14 -3.13 -2.08
N PHE A 106 -7.09 -3.41 -2.98
CA PHE A 106 -7.56 -4.76 -3.25
C PHE A 106 -6.42 -5.67 -3.74
N LEU A 107 -5.63 -5.26 -4.72
CA LEU A 107 -4.48 -6.05 -5.18
C LEU A 107 -3.46 -6.27 -4.06
N ARG A 108 -3.23 -5.27 -3.21
CA ARG A 108 -2.36 -5.43 -2.05
C ARG A 108 -2.93 -6.48 -1.09
N PHE A 109 -4.24 -6.46 -0.87
CA PHE A 109 -4.94 -7.43 -0.04
C PHE A 109 -4.85 -8.86 -0.59
N VAL A 110 -5.06 -9.09 -1.89
CA VAL A 110 -5.09 -10.45 -2.47
C VAL A 110 -3.75 -10.96 -3.01
N TRP A 111 -2.77 -10.07 -3.22
CA TRP A 111 -1.52 -10.40 -3.91
C TRP A 111 -0.27 -9.75 -3.31
N GLY A 112 -0.40 -8.88 -2.31
CA GLY A 112 0.74 -8.16 -1.72
C GLY A 112 1.38 -7.14 -2.66
N ARG A 113 0.78 -6.87 -3.83
CA ARG A 113 1.27 -5.92 -4.83
C ARG A 113 0.24 -4.85 -5.11
N THR A 114 0.68 -3.65 -5.42
CA THR A 114 -0.21 -2.51 -5.69
C THR A 114 -0.52 -2.30 -7.18
N ARG A 115 0.10 -3.10 -8.07
CA ARG A 115 0.03 -2.95 -9.54
C ARG A 115 -0.10 -4.30 -10.23
N LEU A 116 -0.76 -4.31 -11.38
CA LEU A 116 -0.83 -5.47 -12.27
C LEU A 116 0.41 -5.56 -13.17
N PRO A 117 0.82 -6.78 -13.59
CA PRO A 117 1.71 -6.94 -14.73
C PRO A 117 1.10 -6.31 -15.97
N ARG A 118 1.96 -5.95 -16.92
CA ARG A 118 1.54 -5.23 -18.13
C ARG A 118 0.75 -6.14 -19.09
N THR A 119 1.13 -7.41 -19.20
CA THR A 119 0.52 -8.38 -20.12
C THR A 119 0.14 -9.67 -19.41
N ILE A 120 -0.75 -10.46 -20.02
CA ILE A 120 -1.15 -11.78 -19.51
C ILE A 120 0.07 -12.70 -19.34
N ALA A 121 1.04 -12.65 -20.27
CA ALA A 121 2.27 -13.45 -20.18
C ALA A 121 3.09 -13.12 -18.92
N ASP A 122 3.04 -11.86 -18.47
CA ASP A 122 3.79 -11.41 -17.29
C ASP A 122 3.20 -11.91 -15.97
N PHE A 123 1.99 -12.48 -15.97
CA PHE A 123 1.44 -13.19 -14.81
C PHE A 123 2.17 -14.51 -14.53
N ARG A 124 2.98 -15.02 -15.49
CA ARG A 124 3.79 -16.24 -15.36
C ARG A 124 2.99 -17.46 -14.89
N GLY A 125 1.76 -17.60 -15.41
CA GLY A 125 0.85 -18.70 -15.06
C GLY A 125 0.25 -18.62 -13.65
N ARG A 126 0.29 -17.45 -13.01
CA ARG A 126 -0.45 -17.22 -11.76
C ARG A 126 -1.84 -16.71 -12.04
N ASP A 127 -2.82 -17.56 -11.77
CA ASP A 127 -4.23 -17.22 -11.84
C ASP A 127 -4.66 -16.46 -10.59
N PHE A 128 -5.55 -15.48 -10.75
CA PHE A 128 -6.27 -14.89 -9.64
C PHE A 128 -7.42 -15.83 -9.25
N VAL A 129 -7.34 -16.46 -8.08
CA VAL A 129 -8.33 -17.47 -7.67
C VAL A 129 -9.37 -16.83 -6.76
N ILE A 130 -10.65 -16.94 -7.12
CA ILE A 130 -11.78 -16.64 -6.24
C ILE A 130 -12.39 -17.96 -5.77
N GLN A 131 -12.28 -18.24 -4.48
CA GLN A 131 -12.82 -19.45 -3.88
C GLN A 131 -13.98 -19.13 -2.94
N VAL A 132 -15.13 -19.75 -3.15
CA VAL A 132 -16.29 -19.60 -2.26
C VAL A 132 -16.33 -20.77 -1.29
N LEU A 133 -16.54 -20.50 0.00
CA LEU A 133 -16.59 -21.52 1.05
C LEU A 133 -17.94 -21.57 1.75
N ASP A 134 -18.43 -22.79 1.99
CA ASP A 134 -19.70 -23.06 2.68
C ASP A 134 -19.56 -23.13 4.22
N LYS A 135 -18.34 -23.02 4.75
CA LYS A 135 -18.05 -23.14 6.19
C LYS A 135 -18.58 -21.97 7.04
N TYR A 136 -18.93 -20.84 6.41
CA TYR A 136 -19.30 -19.62 7.12
C TYR A 136 -20.81 -19.57 7.39
N ASN A 137 -21.19 -19.59 8.67
CA ASN A 137 -22.59 -19.57 9.07
C ASN A 137 -22.81 -18.71 10.32
N PRO A 138 -23.58 -17.61 10.25
CA PRO A 138 -24.12 -16.99 9.03
C PRO A 138 -23.01 -16.33 8.19
N PRO A 139 -23.05 -16.39 6.85
CA PRO A 139 -21.94 -15.95 5.99
C PRO A 139 -21.63 -14.45 6.10
N ASP A 140 -22.67 -13.63 6.30
CA ASP A 140 -22.57 -12.17 6.35
C ASP A 140 -21.78 -11.65 7.57
N HIS A 141 -21.54 -12.49 8.57
CA HIS A 141 -20.75 -12.09 9.75
C HIS A 141 -19.24 -12.19 9.52
N PHE A 142 -18.81 -12.86 8.45
CA PHE A 142 -17.39 -13.11 8.19
C PHE A 142 -16.83 -12.15 7.14
N LEU A 143 -15.58 -11.75 7.33
CA LEU A 143 -14.81 -11.02 6.33
C LEU A 143 -14.25 -11.98 5.27
N PRO A 144 -13.94 -11.48 4.06
CA PRO A 144 -13.19 -12.27 3.10
C PRO A 144 -11.76 -12.53 3.62
N GLU A 145 -11.20 -13.69 3.29
CA GLU A 145 -9.81 -14.05 3.61
C GLU A 145 -8.96 -13.97 2.34
N SER A 146 -7.68 -13.61 2.45
CA SER A 146 -6.75 -13.63 1.32
C SER A 146 -5.50 -14.46 1.62
N TYR A 147 -4.93 -15.03 0.57
CA TYR A 147 -3.65 -15.72 0.62
C TYR A 147 -2.77 -15.16 -0.50
N THR A 148 -2.01 -14.13 -0.15
CA THR A 148 -1.23 -13.31 -1.09
C THR A 148 -0.25 -14.14 -1.93
N CYS A 149 0.42 -15.12 -1.32
CA CYS A 149 1.34 -16.04 -1.98
C CYS A 149 0.70 -16.80 -3.15
N PHE A 150 -0.60 -17.08 -3.05
CA PHE A 150 -1.37 -17.86 -4.02
C PHE A 150 -2.29 -17.02 -4.90
N PHE A 151 -2.25 -15.68 -4.74
CA PHE A 151 -3.18 -14.77 -5.42
C PHE A 151 -4.64 -15.23 -5.27
N LEU A 152 -5.02 -15.57 -4.04
CA LEU A 152 -6.29 -16.22 -3.71
C LEU A 152 -7.13 -15.32 -2.81
N LEU A 153 -8.38 -15.12 -3.20
CA LEU A 153 -9.44 -14.53 -2.40
C LEU A 153 -10.45 -15.61 -2.02
N LYS A 154 -10.71 -15.77 -0.73
CA LYS A 154 -11.80 -16.61 -0.22
C LYS A 154 -12.98 -15.75 0.19
N LEU A 155 -14.16 -16.09 -0.33
CA LEU A 155 -15.40 -15.36 -0.07
C LEU A 155 -16.40 -16.23 0.68
N PRO A 156 -17.04 -15.70 1.74
CA PRO A 156 -18.32 -16.21 2.21
C PRO A 156 -19.41 -16.07 1.13
N ARG A 157 -20.44 -16.91 1.20
CA ARG A 157 -21.65 -16.75 0.36
C ARG A 157 -22.53 -15.61 0.88
N TYR A 158 -22.09 -14.38 0.67
CA TYR A 158 -22.84 -13.20 1.10
C TYR A 158 -24.26 -13.20 0.54
N SER A 159 -25.20 -12.77 1.38
CA SER A 159 -26.64 -12.78 1.06
C SER A 159 -27.01 -11.81 -0.06
N CYS A 160 -26.28 -10.69 -0.19
CA CYS A 160 -26.52 -9.67 -1.22
C CYS A 160 -25.25 -8.89 -1.59
N LYS A 161 -25.33 -8.13 -2.68
CA LYS A 161 -24.24 -7.25 -3.17
C LYS A 161 -23.77 -6.22 -2.13
N GLN A 162 -24.71 -5.63 -1.38
CA GLN A 162 -24.39 -4.58 -0.42
C GLN A 162 -23.51 -5.10 0.73
N VAL A 163 -23.80 -6.30 1.23
CA VAL A 163 -22.97 -6.97 2.23
C VAL A 163 -21.58 -7.29 1.65
N LEU A 164 -21.50 -7.82 0.43
CA LEU A 164 -20.21 -8.07 -0.23
C LEU A 164 -19.38 -6.79 -0.32
N GLU A 165 -19.99 -5.69 -0.77
CA GLU A 165 -19.31 -4.41 -0.90
C GLU A 165 -18.77 -3.91 0.44
N GLU A 166 -19.60 -3.91 1.47
CA GLU A 166 -19.23 -3.47 2.82
C GLU A 166 -18.07 -4.29 3.37
N LYS A 167 -18.17 -5.63 3.32
CA LYS A 167 -17.17 -6.55 3.87
C LYS A 167 -15.86 -6.49 3.09
N LEU A 168 -15.93 -6.39 1.75
CA LEU A 168 -14.75 -6.28 0.91
C LEU A 168 -14.04 -4.93 1.13
N LYS A 169 -14.79 -3.81 1.17
CA LYS A 169 -14.22 -2.49 1.47
C LYS A 169 -13.55 -2.49 2.84
N TYR A 170 -14.22 -3.04 3.86
CA TYR A 170 -13.64 -3.15 5.19
C TYR A 170 -12.30 -3.92 5.14
N ALA A 171 -12.29 -5.11 4.53
CA ALA A 171 -11.09 -5.94 4.46
C ALA A 171 -9.90 -5.24 3.77
N ILE A 172 -10.10 -4.60 2.61
CA ILE A 172 -9.00 -3.95 1.88
C ILE A 172 -8.44 -2.72 2.61
N HIS A 173 -9.25 -2.06 3.45
CA HIS A 173 -8.85 -0.88 4.21
C HIS A 173 -8.19 -1.23 5.54
N PHE A 174 -8.65 -2.26 6.23
CA PHE A 174 -8.25 -2.53 7.62
C PHE A 174 -7.36 -3.77 7.79
N CYS A 175 -7.43 -4.76 6.90
CA CYS A 175 -6.54 -5.94 6.93
C CYS A 175 -5.22 -5.61 6.20
N LYS A 176 -4.38 -4.77 6.83
CA LYS A 176 -3.15 -4.25 6.22
C LYS A 176 -1.92 -5.13 6.46
N SER A 177 -1.88 -5.89 7.56
CA SER A 177 -0.80 -6.82 7.90
C SER A 177 -0.98 -8.14 7.16
N ILE A 178 0.10 -8.67 6.59
CA ILE A 178 0.18 -10.09 6.30
C ILE A 178 0.51 -10.72 7.65
N ASP A 179 -0.41 -11.48 8.24
CA ASP A 179 -0.26 -12.00 9.63
C ASP A 179 1.03 -12.81 9.88
N THR A 180 1.73 -13.20 8.80
CA THR A 180 3.03 -13.87 8.86
C THR A 180 4.22 -12.92 9.07
N ASP A 181 4.09 -11.63 8.72
CA ASP A 181 5.16 -10.63 8.90
C ASP A 181 5.37 -10.31 10.39
N ASP A 182 4.30 -10.29 11.19
CA ASP A 182 4.41 -10.12 12.64
C ASP A 182 5.06 -11.34 13.31
N TYR A 183 4.76 -12.55 12.83
CA TYR A 183 5.45 -13.76 13.29
C TYR A 183 6.95 -13.73 12.95
N ALA A 184 7.32 -13.25 11.75
CA ALA A 184 8.71 -13.07 11.35
C ALA A 184 9.41 -11.98 12.17
N ARG A 185 8.71 -10.88 12.49
CA ARG A 185 9.22 -9.80 13.34
C ARG A 185 9.45 -10.28 14.77
N ILE A 186 8.48 -10.99 15.36
CA ILE A 186 8.58 -11.63 16.68
C ILE A 186 9.72 -12.65 16.73
N ALA A 187 9.87 -13.48 15.70
CA ALA A 187 10.95 -14.46 15.62
C ALA A 187 12.34 -13.82 15.51
N LEU A 188 12.44 -12.60 14.96
CA LEU A 188 13.69 -11.85 14.84
C LEU A 188 14.01 -11.03 16.10
N THR A 189 13.01 -10.54 16.83
CA THR A 189 13.21 -9.68 18.02
C THR A 189 13.17 -10.45 19.34
N GLY A 190 12.65 -11.68 19.36
CA GLY A 190 12.59 -12.52 20.56
C GLY A 190 11.63 -12.02 21.64
N GLU A 191 10.77 -11.05 21.33
CA GLU A 191 9.75 -10.56 22.27
C GLU A 191 8.54 -11.51 22.27
N PRO A 192 7.99 -11.90 23.44
CA PRO A 192 6.80 -12.73 23.48
C PRO A 192 5.62 -11.96 22.86
N ALA A 193 4.76 -12.67 22.13
CA ALA A 193 3.49 -12.13 21.68
C ALA A 193 2.70 -11.63 22.91
N ALA A 194 2.36 -10.34 22.93
CA ALA A 194 1.39 -9.82 23.89
C ALA A 194 0.05 -10.51 23.59
N ASP A 195 -0.43 -11.27 24.55
CA ASP A 195 -1.69 -12.00 24.51
C ASP A 195 -2.82 -10.97 24.65
N ASP A 196 -3.35 -10.50 23.52
CA ASP A 196 -4.49 -9.56 23.54
C ASP A 196 -5.80 -10.37 23.57
N SER A 197 -6.06 -10.98 24.73
CA SER A 197 -7.37 -11.48 25.11
C SER A 197 -8.06 -10.42 25.99
N SER A 198 -9.11 -9.82 25.43
CA SER A 198 -10.04 -8.85 26.01
C SER A 198 -10.46 -9.09 27.47
N ASP A 199 -10.45 -8.05 28.33
CA ASP A 199 -11.68 -7.59 29.03
C ASP A 199 -11.49 -6.25 29.79
N ASP A 200 -12.59 -5.51 29.92
CA ASP A 200 -12.81 -4.20 30.54
C ASP A 200 -12.29 -4.04 32.00
N SER A 201 -11.97 -2.80 32.41
CA SER A 201 -12.54 -2.07 33.60
C SER A 201 -11.61 -0.98 34.19
N GLU A 202 -12.09 0.28 34.13
CA GLU A 202 -12.14 1.32 35.18
C GLU A 202 -10.90 1.88 35.96
N ASN A 203 -10.89 3.23 36.07
CA ASN A 203 -10.45 4.13 37.16
C ASN A 203 -8.94 4.40 37.35
N GLU A 204 -8.44 5.62 37.13
CA GLU A 204 -8.49 6.90 37.90
C GLU A 204 -7.21 7.14 38.71
N ASP A 205 -6.86 8.43 38.80
CA ASP A 205 -5.94 9.09 39.75
C ASP A 205 -4.41 8.98 39.56
N VAL A 206 -3.63 10.05 39.28
CA VAL A 206 -3.44 11.41 39.87
C VAL A 206 -2.12 11.46 40.67
N ASP A 207 -1.45 12.63 40.54
CA ASP A 207 -0.33 13.18 41.33
C ASP A 207 1.11 12.70 41.06
N SER A 208 2.16 13.51 41.15
CA SER A 208 2.37 14.97 41.25
C SER A 208 3.89 15.21 41.36
N PHE A 209 4.30 16.49 41.27
CA PHE A 209 5.55 17.10 41.76
C PHE A 209 6.88 16.92 41.00
N ALA A 210 7.38 18.03 40.43
CA ALA A 210 8.35 18.86 41.14
C ALA A 210 8.43 20.29 40.57
N SER A 211 8.16 21.24 41.44
CA SER A 211 8.35 22.69 41.34
C SER A 211 9.83 23.10 41.42
N ASP A 212 10.20 24.21 40.77
CA ASP A 212 11.14 25.15 41.36
C ASP A 212 10.70 26.59 41.07
N SER A 213 10.73 27.42 42.10
CA SER A 213 10.18 28.77 42.18
C SER A 213 11.26 29.72 42.67
N THR A 214 11.37 30.90 42.07
CA THR A 214 11.85 32.14 42.73
C THR A 214 11.48 33.32 41.80
N GLN A 215 10.44 34.12 42.10
CA GLN A 215 10.44 35.41 42.84
C GLN A 215 11.54 36.38 42.40
N ASP A 216 11.35 37.68 42.18
CA ASP A 216 10.21 38.61 42.31
C ASP A 216 10.67 39.98 41.72
N TYR A 217 9.71 40.90 41.54
CA TYR A 217 9.81 42.37 41.63
C TYR A 217 10.04 43.28 40.39
N LEU A 218 9.00 44.13 40.23
CA LEU A 218 8.97 45.60 40.04
C LEU A 218 9.15 46.28 38.66
N THR A 219 8.03 46.91 38.25
CA THR A 219 7.83 48.28 37.71
C THR A 219 8.54 48.74 36.43
N GLY A 220 7.74 49.32 35.53
CA GLY A 220 8.08 50.61 34.91
C GLY A 220 7.81 50.74 33.42
N HIS A 221 6.74 51.50 33.11
CA HIS A 221 6.39 52.18 31.85
C HIS A 221 5.99 51.38 30.60
#